data_AF-A0A9P7EWU2-F1
#
_entry.id   AF-A0A9P7EWU2-F1
#
_cell.length_a   1.000
_cell.length_b   1.000
_cell.length_c   1.000
_cell.angle_alpha   90.00
_cell.angle_beta   90.00
_cell.angle_gamma   90.00
#
_symmetry.space_group_name_H-M   'P 1'
#
loop_
_entity.id
_entity.type
_entity.pdbx_description
1 polymer ?
#
loop_
_entity_poly.entity_id
_entity_poly.type
_entity_poly.pdbx_seq_one_letter_code
_entity_poly.pdbx_strand_id
1 'polypeptide(L)' 'VRHPFWEDFPHCDIHMGITSDILHQLYQGVVKHLEHWCTSLMMTAELDHRIRSLLP' A
#
# COMPACT_ATOMS: atom_id res chain seq x y z
N VAL A 1 19.59 -11.81 7.67
CA VAL A 1 19.06 -10.42 7.54
C VAL A 1 19.43 -9.95 6.14
N ARG A 2 18.51 -9.28 5.42
CA ARG A 2 18.79 -8.78 4.05
C ARG A 2 19.20 -7.32 4.17
N HIS A 3 20.43 -7.03 3.77
CA HIS A 3 21.04 -5.70 3.80
C HIS A 3 20.56 -4.91 2.57
N PRO A 4 19.90 -3.75 2.75
CA PRO A 4 19.47 -2.94 1.62
C PRO A 4 20.67 -2.30 0.93
N PHE A 5 20.59 -2.09 -0.39
CA PHE A 5 21.73 -1.55 -1.15
C PHE A 5 22.17 -0.14 -0.71
N TRP A 6 21.26 0.61 -0.07
CA TRP A 6 21.50 1.97 0.40
C TRP A 6 22.10 2.04 1.82
N GLU A 7 22.38 0.91 2.47
CA GLU A 7 22.87 0.85 3.85
C GLU A 7 24.16 1.65 4.07
N ASP A 8 25.07 1.64 3.09
CA ASP A 8 26.35 2.34 3.16
C ASP A 8 26.26 3.85 2.82
N PHE A 9 25.05 4.40 2.60
CA PHE A 9 24.83 5.78 2.18
C PHE A 9 24.12 6.61 3.28
N PRO A 10 24.84 7.08 4.31
CA PRO A 10 24.24 7.69 5.52
C PRO A 10 23.56 9.05 5.27
N HIS A 11 23.80 9.68 4.12
CA HIS A 11 23.20 10.97 3.75
C HIS A 11 22.25 10.86 2.55
N CYS A 12 22.00 9.65 2.03
CA CYS A 12 21.09 9.45 0.92
C CYS A 12 19.65 9.36 1.45
N ASP A 13 18.81 10.31 1.06
CA ASP A 13 17.37 10.17 1.24
C ASP A 13 16.81 9.25 0.16
N ILE A 14 16.63 7.97 0.53
CA ILE A 14 16.08 6.96 -0.35
C ILE A 14 14.66 7.30 -0.84
N HIS A 15 13.91 8.10 -0.07
CA HIS A 15 12.55 8.46 -0.41
C HIS A 15 12.51 9.38 -1.64
N MET A 16 13.56 10.16 -1.88
CA MET A 16 13.71 10.95 -3.09
C MET A 16 13.93 10.09 -4.36
N GLY A 17 14.48 8.89 -4.20
CA GLY A 17 14.69 7.94 -5.30
C GLY A 17 13.44 7.15 -5.67
N ILE A 18 12.40 7.19 -4.84
CA ILE A 18 11.13 6.52 -5.11
C ILE A 18 10.35 7.36 -6.12
N THR A 19 10.30 6.89 -7.36
CA THR A 19 9.50 7.55 -8.40
C THR A 19 8.01 7.45 -8.07
N SER A 20 7.24 8.44 -8.54
CA SER A 20 5.78 8.47 -8.37
C SER A 20 5.11 7.16 -8.84
N ASP A 21 5.63 6.53 -9.89
CA ASP A 21 5.14 5.24 -10.38
C ASP A 21 5.29 4.11 -9.34
N ILE A 22 6.47 3.98 -8.72
CA ILE A 22 6.71 2.96 -7.67
C ILE A 22 5.82 3.23 -6.44
N LEU A 23 5.70 4.50 -6.04
CA LEU A 23 4.84 4.88 -4.91
C LEU A 23 3.36 4.54 -5.19
N HIS A 24 2.89 4.86 -6.39
CA HIS A 24 1.53 4.56 -6.82
C HIS A 24 1.28 3.05 -6.93
N GLN A 25 2.23 2.28 -7.48
CA GLN A 25 2.14 0.81 -7.54
C GLN A 25 2.09 0.18 -6.15
N LEU A 26 2.90 0.66 -5.21
CA LEU A 26 2.85 0.20 -3.82
C LEU A 26 1.47 0.46 -3.21
N TYR A 27 0.95 1.67 -3.40
CA TYR A 27 -0.38 2.04 -2.91
C TYR A 27 -1.48 1.15 -3.50
N GLN A 28 -1.48 0.93 -4.82
CA GLN A 28 -2.42 0.02 -5.48
C GLN A 28 -2.31 -1.41 -4.93
N GLY A 29 -1.09 -1.89 -4.67
CA GLY A 29 -0.85 -3.21 -4.10
C GLY A 29 -1.43 -3.34 -2.68
N VAL A 30 -1.20 -2.33 -1.83
CA VAL A 30 -1.75 -2.28 -0.47
C VAL A 30 -3.27 -2.27 -0.49
N VAL A 31 -3.90 -1.44 -1.34
CA VAL A 31 -5.36 -1.37 -1.45
C VAL A 31 -5.95 -2.72 -1.90
N LYS A 32 -5.36 -3.37 -2.91
CA LYS A 32 -5.80 -4.71 -3.36
C LYS A 32 -5.69 -5.76 -2.26
N HIS A 33 -4.60 -5.73 -1.49
CA HIS A 33 -4.43 -6.66 -0.38
C HIS A 33 -5.47 -6.44 0.72
N LEU A 34 -5.76 -5.19 1.06
CA LEU A 34 -6.81 -4.83 2.02
C LEU A 34 -8.20 -5.25 1.53
N GLU A 35 -8.53 -5.03 0.26
CA GLU A 35 -9.79 -5.47 -0.34
C GLU A 35 -9.95 -6.99 -0.23
N HIS A 36 -8.92 -7.74 -0.60
CA HIS A 36 -8.92 -9.20 -0.52
C HIS A 36 -9.08 -9.68 0.92
N TRP A 37 -8.34 -9.08 1.85
CA TRP A 37 -8.42 -9.44 3.26
C TRP A 37 -9.80 -9.13 3.86
N CYS A 38 -10.35 -7.94 3.60
CA CYS A 38 -11.69 -7.58 4.06
C CYS A 38 -12.76 -8.54 3.51
N THR A 39 -12.67 -8.89 2.22
CA THR A 39 -13.59 -9.85 1.58
C THR A 39 -13.47 -11.26 2.15
N SER A 40 -12.32 -11.63 2.73
CA SER A 40 -12.17 -12.90 3.47
C SER A 40 -12.90 -12.91 4.83
N LEU A 41 -13.20 -11.73 5.38
CA LEU A 41 -13.82 -11.56 6.70
C LEU A 41 -15.33 -11.27 6.63
N MET A 42 -15.82 -10.69 5.52
CA MET A 42 -17.23 -10.31 5.34
C MET A 42 -17.69 -10.48 3.89
N MET A 43 -19.01 -10.53 3.67
CA MET A 43 -19.57 -10.54 2.31
C MET A 43 -19.25 -9.23 1.58
N THR A 44 -19.02 -9.34 0.27
CA THR A 44 -18.73 -8.20 -0.62
C THR A 44 -19.77 -7.09 -0.54
N ALA A 45 -21.05 -7.44 -0.35
CA ALA A 45 -22.12 -6.46 -0.20
C ALA A 45 -21.99 -5.59 1.07
N GLU A 46 -21.52 -6.17 2.17
CA GLU A 46 -21.29 -5.43 3.41
C GLU A 46 -20.05 -4.55 3.28
N LEU A 47 -18.99 -5.05 2.64
CA LEU A 47 -17.79 -4.26 2.36
C LEU A 47 -18.09 -3.04 1.49
N ASP A 48 -18.86 -3.22 0.41
CA ASP A 48 -19.29 -2.13 -0.48
C ASP A 48 -20.13 -1.08 0.27
N HIS A 49 -21.06 -1.52 1.14
CA HIS A 49 -21.83 -0.61 1.98
C HIS A 49 -20.95 0.22 2.94
N ARG A 50 -19.95 -0.41 3.56
CA ARG A 50 -19.00 0.26 4.46
C ARG A 50 -18.11 1.24 3.72
N ILE A 51 -17.61 0.88 2.54
CA ILE A 51 -16.78 1.77 1.71
C ILE A 51 -17.59 3.01 1.28
N ARG A 52 -18.84 2.83 0.85
CA ARG A 52 -19.74 3.96 0.51
C ARG A 52 -20.07 4.88 1.67
N SER A 53 -19.91 4.38 2.91
CA SER A 53 -20.12 5.16 4.13
C SER A 53 -18.87 5.92 4.57
N LEU A 54 -17.71 5.67 3.95
CA LEU A 54 -16.52 6.49 4.14
C LEU A 54 -16.78 7.84 3.46
N LEU A 55 -16.61 8.92 4.22
CA LEU A 55 -16.73 10.29 3.73
C LEU A 55 -15.74 10.54 2.58
N PRO A 56 -16.09 11.39 1.58
CA PRO A 56 -15.24 11.67 0.43
C PRO A 56 -13.90 12.32 0.80
#